data_AF-A0A4V1KUU2-F1
#
_entry.id   AF-A0A4V1KUU2-F1
#
_cell.length_a   1.000
_cell.length_b   1.000
_cell.length_c   1.000
_cell.angle_alpha   90.00
_cell.angle_beta   90.00
_cell.angle_gamma   90.00
#
_symmetry.space_group_name_H-M   'P 1'
#
loop_
_entity.id
_entity.type
_entity.pdbx_description
1 polymer ?
#
loop_
_entity_poly.entity_id
_entity_poly.type
_entity_poly.pdbx_seq_one_letter_code
_entity_poly.pdbx_strand_id
1 'polypeptide(L)' 'MRVSLSTMRNKTDRNDARGIAQMMRLGWYRAVHVKNIDMQKMRTLLTSRKLLKRKLIDLENHIRGALRAYGLLVG' A
#
# COMPACT_ATOMS: atom_id res chain seq x y z
N MET A 1 -6.81 15.71 9.77
CA MET A 1 -5.35 15.51 9.74
C MET A 1 -4.66 15.94 8.42
N ARG A 2 -5.36 16.52 7.43
CA ARG A 2 -4.76 16.89 6.13
C ARG A 2 -4.18 18.31 6.04
N VAL A 3 -4.27 19.12 7.10
CA VAL A 3 -4.12 20.58 6.99
C VAL A 3 -2.81 21.13 7.57
N SER A 4 -2.13 20.42 8.47
CA SER A 4 -0.96 20.98 9.20
C SER A 4 0.39 20.85 8.48
N LEU A 5 0.56 19.85 7.61
CA LEU A 5 1.79 19.66 6.83
C LEU A 5 1.70 20.24 5.41
N SER A 6 0.49 20.59 4.97
CA SER A 6 0.22 21.21 3.67
C SER A 6 0.28 22.74 3.71
N THR A 7 0.43 23.35 4.90
CA THR A 7 0.45 24.81 5.08
C THR A 7 1.75 25.45 4.57
N MET A 8 2.84 24.69 4.48
CA MET A 8 4.14 25.20 4.03
C MET A 8 4.31 24.94 2.54
N ARG A 9 4.32 26.02 1.73
CA ARG A 9 4.41 25.97 0.26
C ARG A 9 5.69 25.29 -0.26
N ASN A 10 6.77 25.33 0.53
CA ASN A 10 8.08 24.78 0.17
C ASN A 10 8.56 23.78 1.23
N LYS A 11 8.98 22.60 0.79
CA LYS A 11 9.60 21.57 1.60
C LYS A 11 11.03 22.01 1.98
N THR A 12 11.28 22.20 3.27
CA THR A 12 12.62 22.42 3.84
C THR A 12 12.66 21.79 5.24
N ASP A 13 13.83 21.33 5.69
CA ASP A 13 13.98 20.71 7.02
C ASP A 13 13.50 21.63 8.15
N ARG A 14 13.73 22.95 8.00
CA ARG A 14 13.23 23.98 8.93
C ARG A 14 11.70 24.01 8.99
N ASN A 15 11.03 23.92 7.85
CA ASN A 15 9.57 23.95 7.79
C ASN A 15 8.95 22.67 8.32
N ASP A 16 9.59 21.52 8.08
CA ASP A 16 9.17 20.23 8.63
C ASP A 16 9.25 20.21 10.16
N ALA A 17 10.38 20.66 10.72
CA ALA A 17 10.55 20.76 12.17
C ALA A 17 9.48 21.67 12.79
N ARG A 18 9.15 22.80 12.15
CA ARG A 18 8.07 23.70 12.59
C ARG A 18 6.69 23.04 12.50
N GLY A 19 6.39 22.34 11.41
CA GLY A 19 5.12 21.63 11.25
C GLY A 19 4.93 20.54 12.31
N ILE A 20 5.98 19.77 12.60
CA ILE A 20 5.97 18.77 13.68
C ILE A 20 5.76 19.44 15.04
N ALA A 21 6.49 20.51 15.35
CA ALA A 21 6.35 21.24 16.60
C ALA A 21 4.94 21.82 16.80
N GLN A 22 4.30 22.32 15.73
CA GLN A 22 2.93 22.81 15.78
C GLN A 22 1.93 21.68 16.02
N MET A 23 2.11 20.53 15.38
CA MET A 23 1.27 19.34 15.63
C MET A 23 1.38 18.84 17.06
N MET A 24 2.59 18.85 17.65
CA MET A 24 2.78 18.54 19.08
C MET A 24 2.03 19.52 19.97
N ARG A 25 2.21 20.83 19.72
CA ARG A 25 1.62 21.90 20.54
C ARG A 25 0.10 21.88 20.57
N LEU A 26 -0.54 21.60 19.43
CA LEU A 26 -1.99 21.55 19.31
C LEU A 26 -2.60 20.22 19.80
N GLY A 27 -1.77 19.28 20.29
CA GLY A 27 -2.24 17.94 20.66
C GLY A 27 -2.73 17.12 19.47
N TRP A 28 -2.35 17.51 18.25
CA TRP A 28 -2.76 16.84 17.01
C TRP A 28 -1.91 15.62 16.68
N TYR A 29 -0.92 15.33 17.53
CA TYR A 29 -0.14 14.11 17.47
C TYR A 29 -0.61 13.10 18.52
N ARG A 30 -0.86 11.87 18.05
CA ARG A 30 -1.06 10.70 18.90
C ARG A 30 0.07 9.73 18.62
N ALA A 31 0.81 9.33 19.66
CA ALA A 31 1.79 8.26 19.53
C ALA A 31 1.07 6.99 19.08
N VAL A 32 1.47 6.46 17.93
CA VAL A 32 0.97 5.20 17.38
C VAL A 32 2.10 4.20 17.31
N HIS A 33 1.77 2.92 17.51
CA HIS A 33 2.75 1.85 17.38
C HIS A 33 3.38 1.86 15.98
N VAL A 34 4.70 2.04 15.93
CA VAL A 34 5.48 1.89 14.70
C VAL A 34 5.61 0.40 14.42
N LYS A 35 5.12 -0.02 13.26
CA LYS A 35 5.16 -1.44 12.86
C LYS A 35 6.62 -1.89 12.77
N ASN A 36 6.92 -3.02 13.40
CA ASN A 36 8.21 -3.70 13.25
C ASN A 36 8.49 -4.00 11.76
N ILE A 37 9.73 -3.79 11.33
CA ILE A 37 10.22 -4.12 9.98
C ILE A 37 9.95 -5.57 9.61
N ASP A 38 10.06 -6.51 10.57
CA ASP A 38 9.81 -7.93 10.32
C ASP A 38 8.33 -8.19 10.03
N MET A 39 7.43 -7.50 10.74
CA MET A 39 5.99 -7.54 10.45
C MET A 39 5.70 -6.94 9.07
N GLN A 40 6.40 -5.87 8.68
CA GLN A 40 6.25 -5.28 7.35
C GLN A 40 6.72 -6.26 6.26
N LYS A 41 7.88 -6.90 6.42
CA LYS A 41 8.39 -7.94 5.51
C LYS A 41 7.41 -9.11 5.38
N MET A 42 6.92 -9.64 6.49
CA MET A 42 5.96 -10.75 6.50
C MET A 42 4.67 -10.38 5.75
N ARG A 43 4.12 -9.19 6.00
CA ARG A 43 2.92 -8.70 5.28
C ARG A 43 3.19 -8.57 3.78
N THR A 44 4.34 -8.04 3.38
CA THR A 44 4.73 -7.95 1.97
C THR A 44 4.78 -9.34 1.32
N LEU A 45 5.42 -10.32 1.96
CA LEU A 45 5.50 -11.69 1.44
C LEU A 45 4.11 -12.33 1.27
N LEU A 46 3.22 -12.16 2.26
CA LEU A 46 1.85 -12.68 2.18
C LEU A 46 1.05 -12.02 1.04
N THR A 47 1.19 -10.71 0.86
CA THR A 47 0.55 -9.98 -0.25
C THR A 47 1.10 -10.45 -1.60
N SER A 48 2.42 -10.61 -1.73
CA SER A 48 3.06 -11.12 -2.95
C SER A 48 2.60 -12.54 -3.29
N ARG A 49 2.53 -13.43 -2.30
CA ARG A 49 2.01 -14.80 -2.51
C ARG A 49 0.55 -14.78 -3.00
N LYS A 50 -0.29 -13.96 -2.40
CA LYS A 50 -1.70 -13.81 -2.81
C LYS A 50 -1.81 -13.29 -4.25
N LEU A 51 -0.96 -12.33 -4.62
CA LEU A 51 -0.88 -11.80 -5.98
C LEU A 51 -0.52 -12.90 -6.98
N LEU A 52 0.57 -13.65 -6.73
CA LEU A 52 1.01 -14.73 -7.61
C LEU A 52 -0.06 -15.81 -7.81
N LYS A 53 -0.69 -16.26 -6.70
CA LYS A 53 -1.78 -17.24 -6.79
C LYS A 53 -2.94 -16.72 -7.64
N ARG A 54 -3.33 -15.46 -7.47
CA ARG A 54 -4.40 -14.86 -8.28
C ARG A 54 -4.01 -14.78 -9.75
N LYS A 55 -2.77 -14.37 -10.06
CA LYS A 55 -2.29 -14.28 -11.44
C LYS A 55 -2.25 -15.63 -12.15
N LEU A 56 -1.90 -16.71 -11.44
CA LEU A 56 -1.97 -18.06 -12.00
C LEU A 56 -3.40 -18.40 -12.43
N ILE A 57 -4.38 -18.22 -11.53
CA ILE A 57 -5.79 -18.49 -11.80
C ILE A 57 -6.32 -17.60 -12.94
N ASP A 58 -5.95 -16.32 -12.94
CA ASP A 58 -6.34 -15.38 -14.00
C ASP A 58 -5.83 -15.86 -15.37
N LEU A 59 -4.58 -16.35 -15.44
CA LEU A 59 -4.00 -16.90 -16.68
C LEU A 59 -4.68 -18.19 -17.12
N GLU A 60 -4.93 -19.13 -16.20
CA GLU A 60 -5.68 -20.37 -16.50
C GLU A 60 -7.07 -20.06 -17.07
N ASN A 61 -7.79 -19.13 -16.43
CA ASN A 61 -9.11 -18.71 -16.90
C ASN A 61 -9.04 -18.01 -18.26
N HIS A 62 -8.01 -17.20 -18.50
CA HIS A 62 -7.80 -16.54 -19.78
C HIS A 62 -7.57 -17.57 -20.90
N ILE A 63 -6.70 -18.55 -20.70
CA ILE A 63 -6.44 -19.63 -21.66
C ILE A 63 -7.72 -20.44 -21.91
N ARG A 64 -8.43 -20.83 -20.86
CA ARG A 64 -9.71 -21.55 -20.99
C ARG A 64 -10.73 -20.76 -21.79
N GLY A 65 -10.84 -19.46 -21.53
CA GLY A 65 -11.72 -18.56 -22.27
C GLY A 65 -11.34 -18.42 -23.75
N ALA A 66 -10.04 -18.31 -24.05
CA ALA A 66 -9.52 -18.23 -25.41
C ALA A 66 -9.82 -19.51 -26.20
N LEU A 67 -9.59 -20.68 -25.61
CA LEU A 67 -9.85 -21.98 -26.26
C LEU A 67 -11.35 -22.24 -26.49
N ARG A 68 -12.21 -21.73 -25.61
CA ARG A 68 -13.66 -21.86 -25.77
C ARG A 68 -14.19 -21.19 -27.05
N ALA A 69 -13.54 -20.12 -27.51
CA ALA A 69 -13.90 -19.47 -28.78
C ALA A 69 -13.71 -20.41 -30.00
N TYR A 70 -12.84 -21.40 -29.86
CA TYR A 70 -12.58 -22.43 -30.87
C TYR A 70 -13.34 -23.74 -30.60
N GLY A 71 -14.26 -23.77 -29.63
CA GLY A 71 -15.00 -24.97 -29.26
C GLY A 71 -14.21 -25.99 -28.43
N LEU A 72 -12.99 -25.64 -27.97
CA LEU A 72 -12.15 -26.50 -27.16
C LEU A 72 -12.42 -26.27 -25.67
N LEU A 73 -12.86 -27.33 -24.97
CA LEU A 73 -13.14 -27.30 -23.53
C LEU A 73 -11.95 -27.88 -22.75
N VAL A 74 -11.36 -27.06 -21.87
CA VAL A 74 -10.30 -27.49 -20.95
C VAL A 74 -10.83 -27.38 -19.52
N GLY A 75 -11.00 -28.53 -18.88
CA GLY A 75 -11.38 -28.68 -17.47
C GLY A 75 -10.17 -28.50 -16.58
#